data_AF-K1WY75-F1
#
_entry.id   AF-K1WY75-F1
#
_cell.length_a   1.000
_cell.length_b   1.000
_cell.length_c   1.000
_cell.angle_alpha   90.00
_cell.angle_beta   90.00
_cell.angle_gamma   90.00
#
_symmetry.space_group_name_H-M   'P 1'
#
loop_
_entity.id
_entity.type
_entity.pdbx_description
1 polymer ?
#
loop_
_entity_poly.entity_id
_entity_poly.type
_entity_poly.pdbx_seq_one_letter_code
_entity_poly.pdbx_strand_id
1 'polypeptide(L)'
;MKFSNFIQSLLPSFGKDRVLEDCRLTRAEIKEVTAPSYDAAMEFLKGWKFKSPEMEKLLSIFNRMVKGSGSDNAIVTIAKSFDAILKNLDHTEDRIAKLYNEDVAGAGITYQKANLLQFVECVGFVSKFARKFLIYTYICETAQYENSSTDIAESLSPAEIEWLNANFVSFCTAFNIVCGNPQTVEKQFAAVPDIVITSENAETLPSTIGDAKIDPFQMKLIPIVMNPIYHIGMFVAEWQASRYKAAKEELKLLQLRKLNLQKTSEGKPDAHLQQEIKYMETRIQGLNYKIAKMEKDNGK
;
A
#
# COMPACT_ATOMS: atom_id res chain seq x y z
N MET A 1 15.14 -9.77 0.87
CA MET A 1 15.08 -10.82 1.94
C MET A 1 15.05 -12.20 1.25
N LYS A 2 15.42 -13.32 1.88
CA LYS A 2 15.25 -14.70 1.31
C LYS A 2 13.89 -15.28 1.73
N PHE A 3 13.29 -16.22 0.98
CA PHE A 3 12.04 -16.90 1.39
C PHE A 3 12.15 -17.55 2.77
N SER A 4 13.33 -18.08 3.13
CA SER A 4 13.61 -18.59 4.47
C SER A 4 13.42 -17.54 5.57
N ASN A 5 13.93 -16.32 5.35
CA ASN A 5 13.79 -15.20 6.29
C ASN A 5 12.34 -14.70 6.37
N PHE A 6 11.58 -14.76 5.27
CA PHE A 6 10.15 -14.43 5.26
C PHE A 6 9.36 -15.43 6.12
N ILE A 7 9.63 -16.73 6.02
CA ILE A 7 8.95 -17.71 6.87
C ILE A 7 9.34 -17.56 8.33
N GLN A 8 10.61 -17.28 8.61
CA GLN A 8 11.06 -17.02 9.96
C GLN A 8 10.41 -15.79 10.58
N SER A 9 10.00 -14.81 9.76
CA SER A 9 9.26 -13.65 10.27
C SER A 9 7.78 -13.93 10.47
N LEU A 10 7.20 -15.02 9.93
CA LEU A 10 5.80 -15.35 10.14
C LEU A 10 5.53 -15.92 11.53
N LEU A 11 4.29 -15.77 12.00
CA LEU A 11 3.82 -16.44 13.19
C LEU A 11 3.93 -17.96 13.05
N PRO A 12 4.21 -18.69 14.15
CA PRO A 12 4.29 -20.16 14.13
C PRO A 12 3.03 -20.83 13.57
N SER A 13 1.88 -20.20 13.79
CA SER A 13 0.63 -20.56 13.14
C SER A 13 -0.29 -19.35 13.02
N PHE A 14 -1.16 -19.36 12.02
CA PHE A 14 -2.27 -18.42 11.88
C PHE A 14 -3.45 -19.05 11.15
N GLY A 15 -4.66 -18.58 11.44
CA GLY A 15 -5.88 -19.08 10.80
C GLY A 15 -6.06 -18.52 9.39
N LYS A 16 -6.60 -19.31 8.47
CA LYS A 16 -7.02 -18.89 7.13
C LYS A 16 -7.99 -17.72 7.16
N ASP A 17 -8.94 -17.73 8.09
CA ASP A 17 -9.91 -16.64 8.27
C ASP A 17 -9.24 -15.28 8.47
N ARG A 18 -8.08 -15.25 9.14
CA ARG A 18 -7.30 -14.02 9.34
C ARG A 18 -6.84 -13.42 8.01
N VAL A 19 -6.41 -14.28 7.08
CA VAL A 19 -5.96 -13.85 5.73
C VAL A 19 -7.14 -13.39 4.89
N LEU A 20 -8.23 -14.16 4.91
CA LEU A 20 -9.46 -13.81 4.18
C LEU A 20 -10.05 -12.49 4.69
N GLU A 21 -10.03 -12.26 6.00
CA GLU A 21 -10.51 -11.02 6.59
C GLU A 21 -9.64 -9.82 6.21
N ASP A 22 -8.32 -9.98 6.13
CA ASP A 22 -7.42 -8.93 5.63
C ASP A 22 -7.67 -8.61 4.15
N CYS A 23 -7.98 -9.62 3.31
CA CYS A 23 -8.43 -9.38 1.94
C CYS A 23 -9.71 -8.55 1.91
N ARG A 24 -10.72 -8.92 2.70
CA ARG A 24 -12.02 -8.21 2.76
C ARG A 24 -11.87 -6.77 3.26
N LEU A 25 -11.10 -6.58 4.33
CA LEU A 25 -10.82 -5.26 4.90
C LEU A 25 -10.05 -4.39 3.90
N THR A 26 -9.02 -4.94 3.26
CA THR A 26 -8.24 -4.20 2.25
C THR A 26 -9.10 -3.85 1.04
N ARG A 27 -9.99 -4.76 0.59
CA ARG A 27 -10.98 -4.47 -0.44
C ARG A 27 -11.90 -3.32 -0.04
N ALA A 28 -12.44 -3.35 1.19
CA ALA A 28 -13.30 -2.29 1.71
C ALA A 28 -12.56 -0.95 1.77
N GLU A 29 -11.31 -0.93 2.25
CA GLU A 29 -10.47 0.27 2.23
C GLU A 29 -10.27 0.82 0.82
N ILE A 30 -9.97 -0.03 -0.16
CA ILE A 30 -9.78 0.42 -1.54
C ILE A 30 -11.09 0.98 -2.10
N LYS A 31 -12.21 0.27 -1.96
CA LYS A 31 -13.49 0.67 -2.54
C LYS A 31 -14.10 1.91 -1.90
N GLU A 32 -13.97 2.06 -0.58
CA GLU A 32 -14.64 3.14 0.14
C GLU A 32 -13.77 4.37 0.36
N VAL A 33 -12.45 4.21 0.36
CA VAL A 33 -11.51 5.28 0.70
C VAL A 33 -10.55 5.56 -0.44
N THR A 34 -9.69 4.59 -0.77
CA THR A 34 -8.52 4.86 -1.63
C THR A 34 -8.93 5.20 -3.06
N ALA A 35 -9.73 4.35 -3.71
CA ALA A 35 -10.15 4.57 -5.09
C ALA A 35 -11.01 5.84 -5.26
N PRO A 36 -12.05 6.11 -4.44
CA PRO A 36 -12.80 7.36 -4.53
C PRO A 36 -11.94 8.61 -4.33
N SER A 37 -10.93 8.56 -3.45
CA SER A 37 -10.00 9.67 -3.26
C SER A 37 -9.20 9.97 -4.53
N TYR A 38 -8.78 8.93 -5.24
CA TYR A 38 -8.04 9.03 -6.49
C TYR A 38 -8.92 9.40 -7.68
N ASP A 39 -10.16 8.93 -7.73
CA ASP A 39 -11.13 9.35 -8.75
C ASP A 39 -11.38 10.87 -8.64
N ALA A 40 -11.64 11.35 -7.43
CA ALA A 40 -11.77 12.77 -7.15
C ALA A 40 -10.48 13.54 -7.47
N ALA A 41 -9.31 12.99 -7.15
CA ALA A 41 -8.03 13.62 -7.49
C ALA A 41 -7.81 13.69 -8.99
N MET A 42 -8.12 12.62 -9.72
CA MET A 42 -7.94 12.51 -11.17
C MET A 42 -8.70 13.59 -11.92
N GLU A 43 -9.95 13.89 -11.54
CA GLU A 43 -10.76 14.94 -12.16
C GLU A 43 -10.05 16.30 -12.16
N PHE A 44 -9.33 16.61 -11.08
CA PHE A 44 -8.64 17.88 -10.90
C PHE A 44 -7.19 17.83 -11.41
N LEU A 45 -6.49 16.73 -11.17
CA LEU A 45 -5.05 16.63 -11.39
C LEU A 45 -4.65 16.08 -12.77
N LYS A 46 -5.59 15.63 -13.61
CA LYS A 46 -5.27 15.04 -14.93
C LYS A 46 -4.39 15.95 -15.81
N GLY A 47 -4.69 17.23 -15.86
CA GLY A 47 -3.93 18.24 -16.61
C GLY A 47 -2.97 19.07 -15.75
N TRP A 48 -2.77 18.70 -14.49
CA TRP A 48 -2.02 19.50 -13.54
C TRP A 48 -0.53 19.49 -13.84
N LYS A 49 0.06 20.69 -13.82
CA LYS A 49 1.51 20.86 -13.89
C LYS A 49 2.04 20.95 -12.47
N PHE A 50 2.64 19.86 -12.01
CA PHE A 50 3.27 19.79 -10.69
C PHE A 50 4.43 20.78 -10.62
N LYS A 51 4.46 21.61 -9.59
CA LYS A 51 5.47 22.67 -9.40
C LYS A 51 6.47 22.33 -8.31
N SER A 52 6.12 21.43 -7.38
CA SER A 52 7.01 21.08 -6.28
C SER A 52 8.21 20.27 -6.79
N PRO A 53 9.46 20.67 -6.47
CA PRO A 53 10.65 19.90 -6.82
C PRO A 53 10.64 18.48 -6.25
N GLU A 54 10.07 18.29 -5.06
CA GLU A 54 9.88 16.98 -4.43
C GLU A 54 8.96 16.10 -5.28
N MET A 55 7.84 16.66 -5.74
CA MET A 55 6.90 15.93 -6.59
C MET A 55 7.48 15.63 -7.96
N GLU A 56 8.18 16.57 -8.60
CA GLU A 56 8.87 16.32 -9.87
C GLU A 56 9.84 15.13 -9.78
N LYS A 57 10.63 15.06 -8.70
CA LYS A 57 11.55 13.95 -8.44
C LYS A 57 10.80 12.62 -8.29
N LEU A 58 9.74 12.57 -7.48
CA LEU A 58 8.96 11.34 -7.27
C LEU A 58 8.24 10.90 -8.55
N LEU A 59 7.65 11.84 -9.29
CA LEU A 59 6.99 11.55 -10.56
C LEU A 59 7.98 11.04 -11.62
N SER A 60 9.21 11.57 -11.65
CA SER A 60 10.27 11.05 -12.53
C SER A 60 10.60 9.59 -12.21
N ILE A 61 10.74 9.25 -10.92
CA ILE A 61 10.97 7.87 -10.48
C ILE A 61 9.79 6.97 -10.86
N PHE A 62 8.56 7.44 -10.61
CA PHE A 62 7.34 6.71 -10.95
C PHE A 62 7.27 6.40 -12.44
N ASN A 63 7.44 7.40 -13.30
CA ASN A 63 7.37 7.23 -14.75
C ASN A 63 8.44 6.29 -15.30
N ARG A 64 9.61 6.21 -14.65
CA ARG A 64 10.67 5.27 -15.02
C ARG A 64 10.35 3.83 -14.60
N MET A 65 9.69 3.66 -13.46
CA MET A 65 9.50 2.33 -12.84
C MET A 65 8.15 1.71 -13.19
N VAL A 66 7.08 2.50 -13.25
CA VAL A 66 5.72 2.01 -13.47
C VAL A 66 5.44 1.93 -14.96
N LYS A 67 5.09 0.72 -15.41
CA LYS A 67 4.81 0.46 -16.82
C LYS A 67 3.35 0.80 -17.12
N GLY A 68 3.07 1.25 -18.34
CA GLY A 68 1.70 1.47 -18.81
C GLY A 68 1.08 2.82 -18.41
N SER A 69 1.87 3.76 -17.91
CA SER A 69 1.42 5.14 -17.63
C SER A 69 1.09 5.95 -18.89
N GLY A 70 1.63 5.58 -20.06
CA GLY A 70 1.36 6.28 -21.31
C GLY A 70 1.66 7.78 -21.21
N SER A 71 0.69 8.64 -21.56
CA SER A 71 0.76 10.10 -21.35
C SER A 71 0.09 10.57 -20.06
N ASP A 72 -0.42 9.66 -19.24
CA ASP A 72 -1.06 9.99 -17.97
C ASP A 72 -0.01 10.29 -16.90
N ASN A 73 -0.35 11.19 -15.96
CA ASN A 73 0.48 11.39 -14.78
C ASN A 73 0.29 10.25 -13.76
N ALA A 74 1.13 10.21 -12.73
CA ALA A 74 1.11 9.15 -11.72
C ALA A 74 -0.24 9.01 -11.02
N ILE A 75 -0.92 10.13 -10.71
CA ILE A 75 -2.20 10.11 -10.00
C ILE A 75 -3.29 9.46 -10.88
N VAL A 76 -3.35 9.85 -12.15
CA VAL A 76 -4.28 9.27 -13.13
C VAL A 76 -3.98 7.78 -13.36
N THR A 77 -2.70 7.41 -13.44
CA THR A 77 -2.27 6.02 -13.60
C THR A 77 -2.71 5.16 -12.41
N ILE A 78 -2.50 5.66 -11.18
CA ILE A 78 -2.92 4.96 -9.95
C ILE A 78 -4.44 4.81 -9.90
N ALA A 79 -5.20 5.88 -10.22
CA ALA A 79 -6.66 5.85 -10.23
C ALA A 79 -7.21 4.75 -11.15
N LYS A 80 -6.72 4.69 -12.40
CA LYS A 80 -7.16 3.70 -13.40
C LYS A 80 -6.80 2.27 -13.04
N SER A 81 -5.78 2.05 -12.20
CA SER A 81 -5.31 0.72 -11.82
C SER A 81 -6.14 0.06 -10.71
N PHE A 82 -6.99 0.79 -9.99
CA PHE A 82 -7.71 0.20 -8.85
C PHE A 82 -8.69 -0.93 -9.24
N ASP A 83 -9.29 -0.87 -10.43
CA ASP A 83 -10.14 -1.98 -10.93
C ASP A 83 -9.34 -3.27 -11.11
N ALA A 84 -8.15 -3.18 -11.70
CA ALA A 84 -7.25 -4.33 -11.86
C ALA A 84 -6.77 -4.86 -10.49
N ILE A 85 -6.40 -3.96 -9.58
CA ILE A 85 -5.97 -4.32 -8.22
C ILE A 85 -7.09 -5.07 -7.48
N LEU A 86 -8.33 -4.58 -7.55
CA LEU A 86 -9.49 -5.23 -6.92
C LEU A 86 -9.77 -6.61 -7.51
N LYS A 87 -9.76 -6.75 -8.84
CA LYS A 87 -9.93 -8.06 -9.50
C LYS A 87 -8.84 -9.05 -9.11
N ASN A 88 -7.59 -8.59 -9.05
CA ASN A 88 -6.47 -9.44 -8.63
C ASN A 88 -6.58 -9.85 -7.16
N LEU A 89 -7.04 -8.95 -6.28
CA LEU A 89 -7.30 -9.28 -4.88
C LEU A 89 -8.43 -10.31 -4.75
N ASP A 90 -9.52 -10.18 -5.53
CA ASP A 90 -10.62 -11.14 -5.55
C ASP A 90 -10.14 -12.54 -5.98
N HIS A 91 -9.38 -12.62 -7.07
CA HIS A 91 -8.79 -13.89 -7.52
C HIS A 91 -7.80 -14.49 -6.51
N THR A 92 -7.06 -13.64 -5.79
CA THR A 92 -6.13 -14.06 -4.74
C THR A 92 -6.91 -14.62 -3.54
N GLU A 93 -7.99 -13.95 -3.10
CA GLU A 93 -8.87 -14.43 -2.03
C GLU A 93 -9.47 -15.80 -2.38
N ASP A 94 -10.00 -15.96 -3.60
CA ASP A 94 -10.56 -17.23 -4.07
C ASP A 94 -9.54 -18.38 -4.04
N ARG A 95 -8.28 -18.09 -4.37
CA ARG A 95 -7.19 -19.08 -4.30
C ARG A 95 -6.82 -19.42 -2.87
N ILE A 96 -6.73 -18.42 -1.99
CA ILE A 96 -6.48 -18.64 -0.56
C ILE A 96 -7.61 -19.49 0.03
N ALA A 97 -8.86 -19.18 -0.29
CA ALA A 97 -10.02 -19.94 0.17
C ALA A 97 -9.97 -21.43 -0.23
N LYS A 98 -9.36 -21.76 -1.37
CA LYS A 98 -9.22 -23.15 -1.87
C LYS A 98 -7.96 -23.86 -1.38
N LEU A 99 -6.83 -23.16 -1.27
CA LEU A 99 -5.51 -23.75 -1.02
C LEU A 99 -5.11 -23.76 0.46
N TYR A 100 -5.65 -22.85 1.26
CA TYR A 100 -5.30 -22.76 2.68
C TYR A 100 -6.17 -23.72 3.49
N ASN A 101 -5.51 -24.42 4.41
CA ASN A 101 -6.17 -25.15 5.49
C ASN A 101 -6.63 -24.15 6.55
N GLU A 102 -7.62 -24.53 7.37
CA GLU A 102 -8.13 -23.68 8.46
C GLU A 102 -7.01 -23.16 9.37
N ASP A 103 -6.11 -24.04 9.78
CA ASP A 103 -4.87 -23.69 10.47
C ASP A 103 -3.67 -23.78 9.53
N VAL A 104 -2.97 -22.66 9.36
CA VAL A 104 -1.72 -22.58 8.61
C VAL A 104 -0.56 -22.60 9.59
N ALA A 105 0.07 -23.77 9.73
CA ALA A 105 1.35 -23.87 10.43
C ALA A 105 2.46 -23.26 9.57
N GLY A 106 3.31 -22.41 10.15
CA GLY A 106 4.42 -21.78 9.43
C GLY A 106 5.37 -22.79 8.76
N ALA A 107 5.56 -23.96 9.39
CA ALA A 107 6.36 -25.07 8.85
C ALA A 107 5.72 -25.80 7.64
N GLY A 108 4.42 -25.58 7.38
CA GLY A 108 3.67 -26.16 6.26
C GLY A 108 3.42 -25.18 5.11
N ILE A 109 4.04 -24.00 5.14
CA ILE A 109 3.89 -23.01 4.08
C ILE A 109 4.66 -23.44 2.83
N THR A 110 3.94 -23.48 1.71
CA THR A 110 4.51 -23.76 0.40
C THR A 110 4.83 -22.46 -0.33
N TYR A 111 5.66 -22.51 -1.37
CA TYR A 111 5.94 -21.32 -2.20
C TYR A 111 4.67 -20.70 -2.76
N GLN A 112 3.71 -21.52 -3.16
CA GLN A 112 2.42 -21.03 -3.65
C GLN A 112 1.67 -20.24 -2.58
N LYS A 113 1.57 -20.77 -1.35
CA LYS A 113 0.95 -20.07 -0.21
C LYS A 113 1.71 -18.78 0.13
N ALA A 114 3.05 -18.84 0.22
CA ALA A 114 3.86 -17.66 0.52
C ALA A 114 3.67 -16.52 -0.50
N ASN A 115 3.61 -16.83 -1.80
CA ASN A 115 3.36 -15.84 -2.84
C ASN A 115 1.96 -15.22 -2.73
N LEU A 116 0.93 -16.03 -2.43
CA LEU A 116 -0.43 -15.51 -2.22
C LEU A 116 -0.49 -14.55 -1.03
N LEU A 117 0.15 -14.93 0.08
CA LEU A 117 0.21 -14.09 1.28
C LEU A 117 0.92 -12.75 1.00
N GLN A 118 2.10 -12.80 0.38
CA GLN A 118 2.85 -11.60 0.01
C GLN A 118 2.08 -10.70 -0.96
N PHE A 119 1.29 -11.28 -1.86
CA PHE A 119 0.45 -10.50 -2.75
C PHE A 119 -0.60 -9.70 -1.97
N VAL A 120 -1.27 -10.32 -0.98
CA VAL A 120 -2.23 -9.63 -0.11
C VAL A 120 -1.54 -8.49 0.66
N GLU A 121 -0.35 -8.73 1.20
CA GLU A 121 0.45 -7.70 1.87
C GLU A 121 0.80 -6.53 0.93
N CYS A 122 1.20 -6.84 -0.32
CA CYS A 122 1.49 -5.83 -1.33
C CYS A 122 0.26 -4.96 -1.63
N VAL A 123 -0.94 -5.55 -1.75
CA VAL A 123 -2.17 -4.81 -2.00
C VAL A 123 -2.50 -3.88 -0.84
N GLY A 124 -2.39 -4.38 0.40
CA GLY A 124 -2.58 -3.57 1.61
C GLY A 124 -1.60 -2.39 1.69
N PHE A 125 -0.32 -2.65 1.43
CA PHE A 125 0.71 -1.62 1.38
C PHE A 125 0.46 -0.58 0.28
N VAL A 126 0.13 -1.01 -0.94
CA VAL A 126 -0.19 -0.11 -2.06
C VAL A 126 -1.38 0.78 -1.72
N SER A 127 -2.44 0.25 -1.12
CA SER A 127 -3.61 1.03 -0.69
C SER A 127 -3.23 2.11 0.34
N LYS A 128 -2.48 1.74 1.39
CA LYS A 128 -2.01 2.67 2.43
C LYS A 128 -1.06 3.73 1.87
N PHE A 129 -0.07 3.31 1.09
CA PHE A 129 0.94 4.20 0.53
C PHE A 129 0.30 5.18 -0.46
N ALA A 130 -0.62 4.72 -1.31
CA ALA A 130 -1.33 5.57 -2.26
C ALA A 130 -2.05 6.73 -1.56
N ARG A 131 -2.78 6.47 -0.46
CA ARG A 131 -3.44 7.55 0.31
C ARG A 131 -2.43 8.56 0.85
N LYS A 132 -1.35 8.10 1.47
CA LYS A 132 -0.32 8.98 2.03
C LYS A 132 0.43 9.76 0.94
N PHE A 133 0.70 9.13 -0.20
CA PHE A 133 1.31 9.78 -1.35
C PHE A 133 0.42 10.88 -1.93
N LEU A 134 -0.89 10.65 -2.00
CA LEU A 134 -1.83 11.68 -2.46
C LEU A 134 -1.95 12.85 -1.47
N ILE A 135 -1.97 12.59 -0.15
CA ILE A 135 -1.91 13.64 0.89
C ILE A 135 -0.62 14.46 0.70
N TYR A 136 0.53 13.79 0.57
CA TYR A 136 1.82 14.43 0.37
C TYR A 136 1.84 15.30 -0.89
N THR A 137 1.28 14.79 -1.99
CA THR A 137 1.12 15.52 -3.25
C THR A 137 0.36 16.83 -3.04
N TYR A 138 -0.78 16.80 -2.35
CA TYR A 138 -1.56 18.02 -2.09
C TYR A 138 -0.81 19.02 -1.21
N ILE A 139 -0.08 18.56 -0.19
CA ILE A 139 0.70 19.42 0.70
C ILE A 139 1.82 20.11 -0.08
N CYS A 140 2.64 19.35 -0.79
CA CYS A 140 3.76 19.86 -1.58
C CYS A 140 3.30 20.86 -2.64
N GLU A 141 2.22 20.57 -3.36
CA GLU A 141 1.69 21.46 -4.41
C GLU A 141 1.04 22.71 -3.83
N THR A 142 0.36 22.62 -2.69
CA THR A 142 -0.22 23.81 -2.03
C THR A 142 0.89 24.74 -1.56
N ALA A 143 1.97 24.21 -1.01
CA ALA A 143 3.10 25.00 -0.51
C ALA A 143 3.82 25.83 -1.59
N GLN A 144 3.59 25.56 -2.88
CA GLN A 144 4.18 26.33 -3.98
C GLN A 144 3.48 27.67 -4.26
N TYR A 145 2.37 27.97 -3.58
CA TYR A 145 1.64 29.22 -3.77
C TYR A 145 2.01 30.24 -2.69
N GLU A 146 2.32 31.48 -3.07
CA GLU A 146 2.75 32.54 -2.13
C GLU A 146 1.70 32.86 -1.04
N ASN A 147 0.41 32.72 -1.38
CA ASN A 147 -0.69 32.92 -0.44
C ASN A 147 -1.07 31.66 0.36
N SER A 148 -0.25 30.60 0.27
CA SER A 148 -0.42 29.38 1.03
C SER A 148 -0.04 29.60 2.49
N SER A 149 -0.94 29.23 3.41
CA SER A 149 -0.59 29.05 4.83
C SER A 149 -0.14 27.62 5.15
N THR A 150 0.00 26.76 4.14
CA THR A 150 0.45 25.37 4.32
C THR A 150 1.97 25.32 4.37
N ASP A 151 2.49 25.00 5.54
CA ASP A 151 3.88 24.59 5.75
C ASP A 151 3.97 23.06 5.71
N ILE A 152 4.91 22.53 4.93
CA ILE A 152 5.17 21.09 4.81
C ILE A 152 5.60 20.50 6.16
N ALA A 153 6.45 21.21 6.90
CA ALA A 153 6.99 20.77 8.18
C ALA A 153 5.95 20.80 9.32
N GLU A 154 4.93 21.67 9.22
CA GLU A 154 3.80 21.65 10.16
C GLU A 154 2.76 20.57 9.81
N SER A 155 2.63 20.22 8.53
CA SER A 155 1.58 19.31 8.04
C SER A 155 1.99 17.84 8.14
N LEU A 156 3.28 17.54 7.98
CA LEU A 156 3.82 16.17 8.05
C LEU A 156 5.04 16.12 8.97
N SER A 157 5.09 15.07 9.79
CA SER A 157 6.27 14.82 10.61
C SER A 157 7.47 14.43 9.72
N PRO A 158 8.71 14.74 10.14
CA PRO A 158 9.91 14.31 9.41
C PRO A 158 9.97 12.81 9.17
N ALA A 159 9.49 12.01 10.14
CA ALA A 159 9.42 10.56 10.02
C ALA A 159 8.45 10.09 8.93
N GLU A 160 7.33 10.78 8.70
CA GLU A 160 6.39 10.45 7.62
C GLU A 160 6.98 10.77 6.24
N ILE A 161 7.69 11.88 6.12
CA ILE A 161 8.39 12.26 4.88
C ILE A 161 9.51 11.26 4.58
N GLU A 162 10.30 10.88 5.58
CA GLU A 162 11.34 9.86 5.44
C GLU A 162 10.74 8.52 5.04
N TRP A 163 9.64 8.09 5.70
CA TRP A 163 8.96 6.85 5.37
C TRP A 163 8.43 6.86 3.93
N LEU A 164 7.83 7.96 3.46
CA LEU A 164 7.37 8.08 2.07
C LEU A 164 8.53 7.94 1.08
N ASN A 165 9.62 8.68 1.31
CA ASN A 165 10.78 8.66 0.42
C ASN A 165 11.48 7.31 0.40
N ALA A 166 11.68 6.68 1.56
CA ALA A 166 12.33 5.39 1.70
C ALA A 166 11.52 4.26 1.03
N ASN A 167 10.18 4.37 1.06
CA ASN A 167 9.30 3.32 0.57
C ASN A 167 8.73 3.59 -0.83
N PHE A 168 9.09 4.70 -1.49
CA PHE A 168 8.54 5.05 -2.80
C PHE A 168 8.94 4.08 -3.92
N VAL A 169 10.19 3.61 -3.93
CA VAL A 169 10.67 2.60 -4.89
C VAL A 169 9.95 1.27 -4.66
N SER A 170 9.84 0.87 -3.40
CA SER A 170 9.06 -0.31 -2.97
C SER A 170 7.60 -0.22 -3.41
N PHE A 171 6.99 0.96 -3.28
CA PHE A 171 5.64 1.24 -3.77
C PHE A 171 5.54 1.06 -5.28
N CYS A 172 6.45 1.63 -6.08
CA CYS A 172 6.42 1.46 -7.53
C CYS A 172 6.53 -0.02 -7.95
N THR A 173 7.36 -0.79 -7.27
CA THR A 173 7.50 -2.24 -7.50
C THR A 173 6.22 -2.98 -7.12
N ALA A 174 5.71 -2.78 -5.90
CA ALA A 174 4.47 -3.39 -5.43
C ALA A 174 3.29 -3.05 -6.33
N PHE A 175 3.18 -1.78 -6.74
CA PHE A 175 2.14 -1.28 -7.61
C PHE A 175 2.12 -2.02 -8.95
N ASN A 176 3.26 -2.16 -9.63
CA ASN A 176 3.36 -2.93 -10.88
C ASN A 176 2.93 -4.40 -10.74
N ILE A 177 3.20 -5.01 -9.58
CA ILE A 177 2.80 -6.39 -9.29
C ILE A 177 1.29 -6.48 -9.16
N VAL A 178 0.70 -5.63 -8.31
CA VAL A 178 -0.73 -5.73 -7.98
C VAL A 178 -1.65 -5.19 -9.07
N CYS A 179 -1.18 -4.28 -9.92
CA CYS A 179 -1.93 -3.77 -11.07
C CYS A 179 -1.73 -4.59 -12.34
N GLY A 180 -1.06 -5.75 -12.26
CA GLY A 180 -0.86 -6.65 -13.39
C GLY A 180 -2.17 -7.07 -14.03
N ASN A 181 -2.13 -7.43 -15.32
CA ASN A 181 -3.30 -7.97 -16.01
C ASN A 181 -3.81 -9.24 -15.28
N PRO A 182 -5.12 -9.37 -14.96
CA PRO A 182 -5.63 -10.48 -14.16
C PRO A 182 -5.34 -11.87 -14.72
N GLN A 183 -5.42 -12.05 -16.04
CA GLN A 183 -5.12 -13.34 -16.68
C GLN A 183 -3.63 -13.69 -16.55
N THR A 184 -2.75 -12.70 -16.61
CA THR A 184 -1.31 -12.90 -16.41
C THR A 184 -1.00 -13.23 -14.95
N VAL A 185 -1.58 -12.48 -14.01
CA VAL A 185 -1.41 -12.70 -12.56
C VAL A 185 -1.89 -14.11 -12.18
N GLU A 186 -3.04 -14.54 -12.71
CA GLU A 186 -3.56 -15.89 -12.47
C GLU A 186 -2.63 -16.99 -13.00
N LYS A 187 -2.10 -16.83 -14.22
CA LYS A 187 -1.12 -17.75 -14.80
C LYS A 187 0.16 -17.80 -13.97
N GLN A 188 0.63 -16.66 -13.47
CA GLN A 188 1.80 -16.60 -12.60
C GLN A 188 1.55 -17.38 -11.31
N PHE A 189 0.41 -17.21 -10.63
CA PHE A 189 0.08 -18.01 -9.45
C PHE A 189 -0.08 -19.51 -9.73
N ALA A 190 -0.59 -19.89 -10.89
CA ALA A 190 -0.71 -21.29 -11.29
C ALA A 190 0.65 -21.95 -11.59
N ALA A 191 1.64 -21.16 -12.00
CA ALA A 191 2.98 -21.64 -12.30
C ALA A 191 3.86 -21.87 -11.05
N VAL A 192 3.50 -21.27 -9.91
CA VAL A 192 4.26 -21.44 -8.66
C VAL A 192 4.11 -22.87 -8.15
N PRO A 193 5.22 -23.58 -7.87
CA PRO A 193 5.16 -24.95 -7.39
C PRO A 193 4.62 -25.03 -5.95
N ASP A 194 3.79 -26.05 -5.70
CA ASP A 194 3.29 -26.37 -4.36
C ASP A 194 4.31 -27.23 -3.59
N ILE A 195 5.46 -26.63 -3.30
CA ILE A 195 6.56 -27.26 -2.54
C ILE A 195 6.66 -26.57 -1.18
N VAL A 196 6.67 -27.37 -0.11
CA VAL A 196 6.88 -26.88 1.26
C VAL A 196 8.26 -26.25 1.36
N ILE A 197 8.31 -25.05 1.92
CA ILE A 197 9.57 -24.32 2.09
C ILE A 197 10.23 -24.83 3.38
N THR A 198 11.42 -25.38 3.25
CA THR A 198 12.30 -25.68 4.39
C THR A 198 13.60 -24.88 4.25
N SER A 199 14.42 -24.86 5.30
CA SER A 199 15.73 -24.19 5.28
C SER A 199 16.65 -24.73 4.19
N GLU A 200 16.64 -26.04 3.92
CA GLU A 200 17.47 -26.68 2.90
C GLU A 200 16.97 -26.34 1.47
N ASN A 201 15.64 -26.36 1.29
CA ASN A 201 15.01 -26.15 0.00
C ASN A 201 15.10 -24.67 -0.42
N ALA A 202 14.96 -23.76 0.55
CA ALA A 202 14.94 -22.32 0.31
C ALA A 202 16.24 -21.79 -0.30
N GLU A 203 17.37 -22.47 -0.08
CA GLU A 203 18.67 -22.07 -0.63
C GLU A 203 18.99 -22.75 -1.96
N THR A 204 18.46 -23.96 -2.20
CA THR A 204 18.84 -24.81 -3.33
C THR A 204 17.85 -24.74 -4.50
N LEU A 205 16.53 -24.68 -4.23
CA LEU A 205 15.49 -24.61 -5.25
C LEU A 205 15.60 -23.39 -6.20
N PRO A 206 15.93 -22.17 -5.75
CA PRO A 206 16.25 -21.03 -6.61
C PRO A 206 17.22 -21.38 -7.75
N SER A 207 18.29 -22.11 -7.42
CA SER A 207 19.34 -22.50 -8.37
C SER A 207 18.93 -23.69 -9.25
N THR A 208 18.01 -24.55 -8.81
CA THR A 208 17.60 -25.76 -9.53
C THR A 208 16.40 -25.54 -10.45
N ILE A 209 15.36 -24.84 -9.98
CA ILE A 209 14.10 -24.62 -10.70
C ILE A 209 14.08 -23.25 -11.39
N GLY A 210 14.92 -22.32 -10.92
CA GLY A 210 15.03 -20.95 -11.42
C GLY A 210 14.10 -20.00 -10.67
N ASP A 211 14.65 -18.84 -10.26
CA ASP A 211 13.95 -17.80 -9.49
C ASP A 211 12.60 -17.40 -10.09
N ALA A 212 12.51 -17.27 -11.41
CA ALA A 212 11.30 -16.84 -12.10
C ALA A 212 10.12 -17.82 -12.00
N LYS A 213 10.36 -19.08 -11.65
CA LYS A 213 9.29 -20.07 -11.42
C LYS A 213 8.80 -20.09 -9.97
N ILE A 214 9.68 -19.70 -9.03
CA ILE A 214 9.40 -19.71 -7.60
C ILE A 214 8.77 -18.38 -7.15
N ASP A 215 9.24 -17.27 -7.72
CA ASP A 215 8.71 -15.91 -7.55
C ASP A 215 8.49 -15.28 -8.92
N PRO A 216 7.39 -15.63 -9.63
CA PRO A 216 7.10 -15.14 -10.97
C PRO A 216 6.79 -13.64 -11.00
N PHE A 217 6.46 -13.06 -9.86
CA PHE A 217 6.22 -11.62 -9.72
C PHE A 217 7.51 -10.84 -9.46
N GLN A 218 8.62 -11.56 -9.24
CA GLN A 218 9.88 -10.97 -8.77
C GLN A 218 9.63 -10.00 -7.62
N MET A 219 8.72 -10.36 -6.71
CA MET A 219 8.45 -9.54 -5.54
C MET A 219 9.76 -9.31 -4.78
N LYS A 220 10.75 -10.21 -4.94
CA LYS A 220 12.13 -10.11 -4.41
C LYS A 220 12.14 -9.70 -2.94
N LEU A 221 11.04 -10.00 -2.25
CA LEU A 221 10.69 -9.56 -0.92
C LEU A 221 11.00 -8.06 -0.73
N ILE A 222 10.14 -7.21 -1.30
CA ILE A 222 10.04 -5.77 -1.00
C ILE A 222 10.27 -5.60 0.51
N PRO A 223 11.34 -4.93 0.96
CA PRO A 223 11.90 -5.06 2.31
C PRO A 223 11.11 -4.30 3.39
N ILE A 224 9.80 -4.35 3.33
CA ILE A 224 8.88 -3.73 4.27
C ILE A 224 8.11 -4.88 4.90
N VAL A 225 8.05 -4.92 6.23
CA VAL A 225 7.03 -5.71 6.92
C VAL A 225 5.69 -5.05 6.58
N MET A 226 5.09 -5.46 5.45
CA MET A 226 4.00 -4.72 4.78
C MET A 226 2.67 -4.91 5.51
N ASN A 227 2.46 -6.06 6.15
CA ASN A 227 1.36 -6.27 7.07
C ASN A 227 1.82 -6.95 8.37
N PRO A 228 1.81 -6.26 9.53
CA PRO A 228 2.24 -6.82 10.81
C PRO A 228 1.39 -8.02 11.27
N ILE A 229 0.17 -8.17 10.74
CA ILE A 229 -0.76 -9.24 11.12
C ILE A 229 -0.13 -10.63 10.97
N TYR A 230 0.71 -10.89 9.98
CA TYR A 230 1.24 -12.25 9.79
C TYR A 230 2.56 -12.49 10.53
N HIS A 231 3.17 -11.43 11.02
CA HIS A 231 4.49 -11.44 11.64
C HIS A 231 4.45 -11.27 13.15
N ILE A 232 3.34 -10.72 13.65
CA ILE A 232 3.22 -10.23 15.01
C ILE A 232 1.94 -10.78 15.65
N GLY A 233 2.05 -11.20 16.92
CA GLY A 233 0.95 -11.74 17.74
C GLY A 233 -0.02 -10.66 18.20
N MET A 234 -0.60 -9.92 17.26
CA MET A 234 -1.41 -8.73 17.51
C MET A 234 -2.88 -9.05 17.78
N PHE A 235 -3.56 -8.19 18.54
CA PHE A 235 -5.02 -8.12 18.60
C PHE A 235 -5.59 -7.66 17.24
N VAL A 236 -5.71 -8.61 16.31
CA VAL A 236 -6.03 -8.38 14.89
C VAL A 236 -7.25 -7.48 14.71
N ALA A 237 -8.33 -7.76 15.45
CA ALA A 237 -9.57 -7.01 15.33
C ALA A 237 -9.41 -5.53 15.72
N GLU A 238 -8.67 -5.23 16.79
CA GLU A 238 -8.46 -3.84 17.22
C GLU A 238 -7.56 -3.09 16.25
N TRP A 239 -6.51 -3.74 15.73
CA TRP A 239 -5.65 -3.14 14.72
C TRP A 239 -6.40 -2.91 13.42
N GLN A 240 -7.17 -3.89 12.95
CA GLN A 240 -8.00 -3.80 11.74
C GLN A 240 -9.01 -2.65 11.86
N ALA A 241 -9.72 -2.56 13.00
CA ALA A 241 -10.64 -1.47 13.27
C ALA A 241 -9.94 -0.10 13.29
N SER A 242 -8.75 -0.02 13.90
CA SER A 242 -7.97 1.22 13.97
C SER A 242 -7.42 1.62 12.60
N ARG A 243 -6.91 0.67 11.82
CA ARG A 243 -6.42 0.86 10.44
C ARG A 243 -7.53 1.38 9.53
N TYR A 244 -8.68 0.73 9.55
CA TYR A 244 -9.83 1.14 8.73
C TYR A 244 -10.40 2.49 9.18
N LYS A 245 -10.45 2.76 10.49
CA LYS A 245 -10.82 4.09 11.02
C LYS A 245 -9.84 5.17 10.55
N ALA A 246 -8.53 4.91 10.58
CA ALA A 246 -7.52 5.83 10.06
C ALA A 246 -7.74 6.10 8.56
N ALA A 247 -8.02 5.07 7.77
CA ALA A 247 -8.33 5.24 6.35
C ALA A 247 -9.56 6.15 6.13
N LYS A 248 -10.64 5.99 6.92
CA LYS A 248 -11.82 6.87 6.83
C LYS A 248 -11.54 8.32 7.21
N GLU A 249 -10.68 8.58 8.19
CA GLU A 249 -10.29 9.96 8.50
C GLU A 249 -9.35 10.53 7.43
N GLU A 250 -8.45 9.71 6.87
CA GLU A 250 -7.60 10.08 5.73
C GLU A 250 -8.45 10.48 4.51
N LEU A 251 -9.60 9.83 4.26
CA LEU A 251 -10.54 10.24 3.20
C LEU A 251 -10.98 11.70 3.36
N LYS A 252 -11.39 12.08 4.56
CA LYS A 252 -11.85 13.44 4.84
C LYS A 252 -10.71 14.43 4.68
N LEU A 253 -9.53 14.10 5.19
CA LEU A 253 -8.34 14.94 5.02
C LEU A 253 -8.01 15.12 3.54
N LEU A 254 -8.07 14.05 2.74
CA LEU A 254 -7.84 14.09 1.29
C LEU A 254 -8.83 15.03 0.58
N GLN A 255 -10.10 15.01 0.96
CA GLN A 255 -11.12 15.92 0.43
C GLN A 255 -10.83 17.39 0.80
N LEU A 256 -10.51 17.66 2.07
CA LEU A 256 -10.15 19.01 2.53
C LEU A 256 -8.88 19.52 1.85
N ARG A 257 -7.85 18.68 1.73
CA ARG A 257 -6.58 19.02 1.07
C ARG A 257 -6.75 19.25 -0.43
N LYS A 258 -7.58 18.46 -1.12
CA LYS A 258 -7.98 18.73 -2.52
C LYS A 258 -8.64 20.11 -2.64
N LEU A 259 -9.66 20.37 -1.82
CA LEU A 259 -10.38 21.65 -1.83
C LEU A 259 -9.45 22.83 -1.55
N ASN A 260 -8.51 22.64 -0.62
CA ASN A 260 -7.55 23.66 -0.27
C ASN A 260 -6.58 23.96 -1.42
N LEU A 261 -6.06 22.93 -2.10
CA LEU A 261 -5.22 23.13 -3.29
C LEU A 261 -5.99 23.87 -4.38
N GLN A 262 -7.25 23.50 -4.63
CA GLN A 262 -8.13 24.17 -5.58
C GLN A 262 -8.29 25.65 -5.24
N LYS A 263 -8.77 25.97 -4.03
CA LYS A 263 -8.98 27.34 -3.56
C LYS A 263 -7.70 28.19 -3.59
N THR A 264 -6.59 27.61 -3.15
CA THR A 264 -5.29 28.30 -3.15
C THR A 264 -4.80 28.58 -4.56
N SER A 265 -5.00 27.63 -5.50
CA SER A 265 -4.65 27.82 -6.90
C SER A 265 -5.48 28.88 -7.63
N GLU A 266 -6.70 29.14 -7.14
CA GLU A 266 -7.57 30.24 -7.58
C GLU A 266 -7.27 31.58 -6.89
N GLY A 267 -6.28 31.62 -5.98
CA GLY A 267 -5.94 32.81 -5.20
C GLY A 267 -6.93 33.14 -4.08
N LYS A 268 -7.74 32.17 -3.64
CA LYS A 268 -8.76 32.32 -2.59
C LYS A 268 -8.47 31.44 -1.37
N PRO A 269 -7.35 31.63 -0.65
CA PRO A 269 -7.04 30.84 0.53
C PRO A 269 -8.14 30.99 1.59
N ASP A 270 -8.44 29.91 2.31
CA ASP A 270 -9.51 29.85 3.30
C ASP A 270 -8.95 29.42 4.66
N ALA A 271 -8.89 30.37 5.61
CA ALA A 271 -8.33 30.15 6.93
C ALA A 271 -9.15 29.14 7.76
N HIS A 272 -10.47 29.10 7.58
CA HIS A 272 -11.32 28.13 8.28
C HIS A 272 -11.02 26.71 7.80
N LEU A 273 -10.88 26.55 6.48
CA LEU A 273 -10.50 25.27 5.87
C LEU A 273 -9.13 24.79 6.39
N GLN A 274 -8.16 25.68 6.55
CA GLN A 274 -6.84 25.37 7.08
C GLN A 274 -6.89 24.90 8.54
N GLN A 275 -7.73 25.53 9.36
CA GLN A 275 -7.95 25.09 10.74
C GLN A 275 -8.57 23.69 10.81
N GLU A 276 -9.54 23.41 9.93
CA GLU A 276 -10.17 22.09 9.85
C GLU A 276 -9.16 21.01 9.42
N ILE A 277 -8.30 21.32 8.44
CA ILE A 277 -7.18 20.46 8.02
C ILE A 277 -6.26 20.14 9.20
N LYS A 278 -5.83 21.15 9.96
CA LYS A 278 -4.91 20.96 11.10
C LYS A 278 -5.53 20.08 12.21
N TYR A 279 -6.82 20.25 12.47
CA TYR A 279 -7.56 19.40 13.39
C TYR A 279 -7.57 17.94 12.91
N MET A 280 -7.86 17.73 11.62
CA MET A 280 -7.90 16.40 11.02
C MET A 280 -6.53 15.72 10.99
N GLU A 281 -5.46 16.46 10.72
CA GLU A 281 -4.09 15.96 10.75
C GLU A 281 -3.68 15.50 12.14
N THR A 282 -3.95 16.30 13.16
CA THR A 282 -3.70 15.94 14.57
C THR A 282 -4.42 14.64 14.94
N ARG A 283 -5.69 14.49 14.49
CA ARG A 283 -6.49 13.29 14.72
C ARG A 283 -5.89 12.06 14.02
N ILE A 284 -5.47 12.19 12.76
CA ILE A 284 -4.86 11.10 11.99
C ILE A 284 -3.51 10.70 12.58
N GLN A 285 -2.68 11.67 12.99
CA GLN A 285 -1.41 11.40 13.67
C GLN A 285 -1.64 10.61 14.96
N GLY A 286 -2.66 10.96 15.76
CA GLY A 286 -3.03 10.20 16.96
C GLY A 286 -3.44 8.75 16.65
N LEU A 287 -4.19 8.52 15.57
CA LEU A 287 -4.55 7.16 15.12
C LEU A 287 -3.33 6.38 14.61
N ASN A 288 -2.46 7.01 13.83
CA ASN A 288 -1.23 6.39 13.32
C ASN A 288 -0.28 6.05 14.47
N TYR A 289 -0.16 6.91 15.48
CA TYR A 289 0.60 6.63 16.69
C TYR A 289 0.03 5.42 17.45
N LYS A 290 -1.30 5.33 17.60
CA LYS A 290 -1.94 4.16 18.21
C LYS A 290 -1.62 2.89 17.43
N ILE A 291 -1.70 2.92 16.10
CA ILE A 291 -1.38 1.79 15.23
C ILE A 291 0.10 1.38 15.38
N ALA A 292 1.03 2.34 15.30
CA ALA A 292 2.45 2.07 15.45
C ALA A 292 2.79 1.53 16.84
N LYS A 293 2.10 2.00 17.89
CA LYS A 293 2.26 1.47 19.25
C LYS A 293 1.77 0.02 19.34
N MET A 294 0.61 -0.30 18.77
CA MET A 294 0.13 -1.68 18.70
C MET A 294 1.09 -2.60 17.94
N GLU A 295 1.70 -2.10 16.87
CA GLU A 295 2.70 -2.85 16.09
C GLU A 295 3.98 -3.11 16.91
N LYS A 296 4.44 -2.10 17.66
CA LYS A 296 5.63 -2.20 18.51
C LYS A 296 5.42 -3.09 19.74
N ASP A 297 4.31 -2.93 20.44
CA ASP A 297 4.04 -3.63 21.71
C ASP A 297 3.81 -5.14 21.51
N ASN A 298 3.36 -5.54 20.30
CA ASN A 298 3.15 -6.95 19.98
C ASN A 298 4.34 -7.58 19.23
N GLY A 299 5.27 -6.77 18.71
CA GLY A 299 6.49 -7.22 18.05
C GLY A 299 7.51 -7.72 19.07
N LYS A 300 8.01 -8.96 18.87
CA LYS A 300 9.10 -9.51 19.68
C LYS A 300 10.43 -8.88 19.30
#